data_AF-A0A958PQ27-F1
#
_entry.id   AF-A0A958PQ27-F1
#
_cell.length_a   1.000
_cell.length_b   1.000
_cell.length_c   1.000
_cell.angle_alpha   90.00
_cell.angle_beta   90.00
_cell.angle_gamma   90.00
#
_symmetry.space_group_name_H-M   'P 1'
#
loop_
_entity.id
_entity.type
_entity.pdbx_description
1 polymer ?
#
loop_
_entity_poly.entity_id
_entity_poly.type
_entity_poly.pdbx_seq_one_letter_code
_entity_poly.pdbx_strand_id
1 'polypeptide(L)' 'LGSKACGGPQSYLVLYKKVTDVKKLTELVSQYNLSVQEENKKLGLISTCSVVPQPQVHCKDKTCQAKAGASFNPYIKSTK' A
#
# COMPACT_ATOMS: atom_id res chain seq x y z
N LEU A 1 1.36 -2.45 -0.15
CA LEU A 1 0.35 -3.06 0.72
C LEU A 1 -0.73 -3.70 -0.10
N GLY A 2 -1.22 -4.84 0.38
CA GLY A 2 -2.26 -5.63 -0.28
C GLY A 2 -1.69 -6.41 -1.46
N SER A 3 -2.37 -7.50 -1.80
CA SER A 3 -2.06 -8.33 -2.97
C SER A 3 -3.24 -8.25 -3.93
N LYS A 4 -3.08 -7.61 -5.09
CA LYS A 4 -4.12 -7.65 -6.12
C LYS A 4 -4.19 -9.07 -6.70
N ALA A 5 -5.39 -9.53 -7.06
CA ALA A 5 -5.57 -10.87 -7.64
C ALA A 5 -4.79 -11.08 -8.95
N CYS A 6 -4.55 -10.01 -9.74
CA CYS A 6 -3.75 -10.02 -10.97
C CYS A 6 -2.24 -9.89 -10.76
N GLY A 7 -1.78 -9.74 -9.51
CA GLY A 7 -0.40 -9.42 -9.17
C GLY A 7 -0.15 -7.93 -8.93
N GLY A 8 0.79 -7.66 -8.03
CA GLY A 8 1.20 -6.31 -7.63
C GLY A 8 0.47 -5.78 -6.38
N PRO A 9 1.01 -4.69 -5.80
CA PRO A 9 0.44 -4.09 -4.59
C PRO A 9 -0.86 -3.33 -4.89
N GLN A 10 -1.78 -3.33 -3.92
CA GLN A 10 -2.97 -2.48 -3.98
C GLN A 10 -2.65 -1.00 -3.70
N SER A 11 -1.63 -0.73 -2.91
CA SER A 11 -1.17 0.63 -2.58
C SER A 11 0.27 0.64 -2.10
N TYR A 12 0.88 1.83 -2.00
CA TYR A 12 2.21 2.03 -1.42
C TYR A 12 2.12 2.73 -0.07
N LEU A 13 3.01 2.35 0.86
CA LEU A 13 3.24 3.11 2.09
C LEU A 13 4.47 3.99 1.91
N VAL A 14 4.34 5.27 2.28
CA VAL A 14 5.45 6.20 2.38
C VAL A 14 5.76 6.41 3.86
N LEU A 15 7.01 6.16 4.25
CA LEU A 15 7.42 6.09 5.65
C LEU A 15 8.78 6.75 5.84
N TYR A 16 9.04 7.20 7.06
CA TYR A 16 10.31 7.81 7.43
C TYR A 16 11.15 6.84 8.29
N LYS A 17 12.18 6.25 7.67
CA LYS A 17 13.00 5.18 8.27
C LYS A 17 13.63 5.53 9.63
N LYS A 18 13.89 6.82 9.94
CA LYS A 18 14.49 7.18 11.25
C LYS A 18 13.54 7.05 12.44
N VAL A 19 12.23 7.00 12.21
CA VAL A 19 11.23 6.86 13.29
C VAL A 19 10.37 5.60 13.15
N THR A 20 10.56 4.84 12.08
CA THR A 20 9.80 3.62 11.79
C THR A 20 10.68 2.39 11.96
N ASP A 21 10.22 1.43 12.75
CA ASP A 21 10.78 0.07 12.75
C ASP A 21 10.41 -0.62 11.45
N VAL A 22 11.27 -0.46 10.45
CA VAL A 22 11.06 -1.00 9.10
C VAL A 22 11.00 -2.52 9.12
N LYS A 23 11.70 -3.19 10.04
CA LYS A 23 11.72 -4.65 10.10
C LYS A 23 10.37 -5.19 10.55
N LYS A 24 9.89 -4.72 11.71
CA LYS A 24 8.57 -5.09 12.24
C LYS A 24 7.45 -4.76 11.27
N LEU A 25 7.53 -3.60 10.62
CA LEU A 25 6.52 -3.21 9.64
C LEU A 25 6.55 -4.12 8.41
N THR A 26 7.73 -4.48 7.90
CA THR A 26 7.85 -5.37 6.73
C THR A 26 7.25 -6.75 7.02
N GLU A 27 7.44 -7.28 8.23
CA GLU A 27 6.82 -8.55 8.67
C GLU A 27 5.29 -8.45 8.68
N LEU A 28 4.73 -7.39 9.27
CA LEU A 28 3.28 -7.15 9.29
C LEU A 28 2.70 -6.98 7.88
N VAL A 29 3.41 -6.27 7.00
CA VAL A 29 3.00 -6.11 5.60
C VAL A 29 3.00 -7.44 4.86
N SER A 30 3.99 -8.30 5.11
CA SER A 30 4.05 -9.64 4.51
C SER A 30 2.86 -10.48 4.94
N GLN A 31 2.56 -10.54 6.24
CA GLN A 31 1.41 -11.25 6.78
C GLN A 31 0.09 -10.74 6.19
N TYR A 32 -0.09 -9.41 6.15
CA TYR A 32 -1.27 -8.80 5.56
C TYR A 32 -1.44 -9.16 4.08
N ASN A 33 -0.36 -9.12 3.29
CA ASN A 33 -0.42 -9.45 1.87
C ASN A 33 -0.82 -10.91 1.63
N LEU A 34 -0.35 -11.84 2.47
CA LEU A 34 -0.74 -13.24 2.41
C LEU A 34 -2.23 -13.43 2.71
N SER A 35 -2.74 -12.80 3.77
CA SER A 35 -4.17 -12.88 4.10
C SER A 35 -5.07 -12.35 2.98
N VAL A 36 -4.72 -11.20 2.39
CA VAL A 36 -5.46 -10.64 1.25
C VAL A 36 -5.41 -11.59 0.04
N GLN A 37 -4.29 -12.26 -0.21
CA GLN A 37 -4.17 -13.22 -1.29
C GLN A 37 -5.07 -14.45 -1.06
N GLU A 38 -5.11 -14.98 0.16
CA GLU A 38 -5.98 -16.09 0.52
C GLU A 38 -7.47 -15.71 0.42
N GLU A 39 -7.83 -14.52 0.87
CA GLU A 39 -9.19 -13.99 0.78
C GLU A 39 -9.61 -13.84 -0.69
N ASN A 40 -8.76 -13.26 -1.54
CA ASN A 40 -9.01 -13.17 -2.98
C ASN A 40 -9.26 -14.54 -3.61
N LYS A 41 -8.48 -15.56 -3.22
CA LYS A 41 -8.67 -16.95 -3.70
C LYS A 41 -9.98 -17.54 -3.20
N LYS A 42 -10.30 -17.40 -1.91
CA LYS A 42 -11.53 -17.92 -1.29
C LYS A 42 -12.79 -17.32 -1.92
N LEU A 43 -12.76 -16.02 -2.19
CA LEU A 43 -13.89 -15.27 -2.74
C LEU A 43 -13.94 -15.29 -4.28
N GLY A 44 -12.98 -15.92 -4.95
CA GLY A 44 -12.90 -15.95 -6.42
C GLY A 44 -12.76 -14.57 -7.05
N LEU A 45 -12.15 -13.61 -6.34
CA LEU A 45 -12.05 -12.23 -6.81
C LEU A 45 -11.11 -12.13 -8.01
N ILE A 46 -11.60 -11.49 -9.07
CA ILE A 46 -10.81 -11.09 -10.23
C ILE A 46 -10.57 -9.58 -10.17
N SER A 47 -9.31 -9.17 -10.27
CA SER A 47 -8.92 -7.76 -10.25
C SER A 47 -8.96 -7.18 -11.67
N THR A 48 -9.12 -5.86 -11.81
CA THR A 48 -9.16 -5.14 -13.09
C THR A 48 -7.80 -5.09 -13.83
N CYS A 49 -6.83 -5.92 -13.44
CA CYS A 49 -5.46 -5.95 -13.96
C CYS A 49 -4.72 -4.60 -13.99
N SER A 50 -5.18 -3.63 -13.19
CA SER A 50 -4.60 -2.28 -13.13
C SER A 50 -3.33 -2.27 -12.28
N VAL A 51 -2.22 -1.77 -12.85
CA VAL A 51 -0.97 -1.57 -12.10
C VAL A 51 -1.04 -0.23 -11.36
N VAL A 52 -0.72 -0.24 -10.06
CA VAL A 52 -0.61 1.00 -9.28
C VAL A 52 0.78 1.59 -9.55
N PRO A 53 0.89 2.81 -10.13
CA PRO A 53 2.18 3.42 -10.39
C PRO A 53 2.89 3.75 -9.08
N GLN A 54 4.21 3.57 -9.07
CA GLN A 54 5.02 3.90 -7.91
C GLN A 54 4.95 5.41 -7.64
N PRO A 55 4.70 5.84 -6.39
CA PRO A 55 4.64 7.25 -6.05
C PRO A 55 6.02 7.91 -6.16
N GLN A 56 6.04 9.16 -6.66
CA GLN A 56 7.14 10.06 -6.35
C GLN A 56 7.05 10.48 -4.88
N VAL A 57 8.14 10.37 -4.13
CA VAL A 57 8.18 10.70 -2.71
C VAL A 57 8.94 12.01 -2.49
N HIS A 58 8.37 12.92 -1.72
CA HIS A 58 9.05 14.12 -1.25
C HIS A 58 9.11 14.10 0.28
N CYS A 59 10.30 14.30 0.84
CA CYS A 59 10.50 14.33 2.27
C CYS A 59 10.86 15.74 2.72
N LYS A 60 10.05 16.29 3.63
CA LYS A 60 10.26 17.61 4.25
C LYS A 60 9.99 17.52 5.75
N ASP A 61 10.83 18.16 6.56
CA ASP A 61 10.62 18.31 8.00
C ASP A 61 10.34 16.99 8.74
N LYS A 62 11.19 15.97 8.52
CA LYS A 62 11.09 14.61 9.11
C LYS A 62 9.85 13.81 8.70
N THR A 63 9.05 14.31 7.77
CA THR A 63 7.91 13.60 7.18
C THR A 63 8.17 13.32 5.71
N CYS A 64 7.73 12.16 5.22
CA CYS A 64 7.78 11.83 3.80
C CYS A 64 6.35 11.67 3.30
N GLN A 65 6.03 12.33 2.20
CA GLN A 65 4.70 12.31 1.59
C GLN A 65 4.83 11.91 0.11
N ALA A 66 3.83 11.20 -0.40
CA ALA A 66 3.72 11.00 -1.84
C ALA A 66 3.33 12.33 -2.50
N LYS A 67 3.98 12.68 -3.61
CA LYS A 67 3.60 13.82 -4.43
C LYS A 67 2.19 13.56 -5.00
N ALA A 68 1.29 14.54 -4.85
CA ALA A 68 -0.08 14.48 -5.34
C ALA A 68 -0.07 14.08 -6.83
N GLY A 69 -0.59 12.90 -7.14
CA GLY A 69 -0.44 12.23 -8.43
C GLY A 69 -0.26 10.72 -8.31
N ALA A 70 0.17 10.23 -7.14
CA ALA A 70 0.05 8.84 -6.78
C ALA A 70 -1.24 8.62 -6.01
N SER A 71 -2.12 7.76 -6.53
CA SER A 71 -3.41 7.41 -5.94
C SER A 71 -3.23 7.00 -4.47
N PHE A 72 -3.42 7.97 -3.58
CA PHE A 72 -3.55 7.78 -2.16
C PHE A 72 -4.88 7.05 -1.97
N ASN A 73 -4.88 5.87 -1.33
CA ASN A 73 -6.11 5.33 -0.79
C ASN A 73 -6.35 6.06 0.55
N PRO A 74 -7.28 7.04 0.62
CA PRO A 74 -7.55 7.86 1.78
C PRO A 74 -8.61 7.22 2.67
N TYR A 75 -8.82 5.90 2.70
CA TYR A 75 -9.86 5.26 3.53
C TYR A 75 -9.56 5.25 5.05
N ILE A 76 -9.03 6.35 5.57
CA ILE A 76 -9.73 7.06 6.65
C ILE A 76 -10.08 8.48 6.14
N LYS A 77 -11.22 8.51 5.44
CA LYS A 77 -12.11 9.61 5.01
C LYS A 77 -11.51 10.94 4.49
N SER A 78 -11.82 11.22 3.22
CA SER A 78 -12.31 12.55 2.81
C SER A 78 -13.73 12.39 2.27
N THR A 79 -14.70 12.29 3.17
CA THR A 79 -16.12 12.50 2.84
C THR A 79 -16.40 13.99 2.93
N LYS A 80 -16.58 14.60 1.75
CA LYS A 80 -17.10 15.95 1.43
C LYS A 80 -16.55 17.15 2.19
#